data_AF-K2BVL8-F1
#
_entry.id   AF-K2BVL8-F1
#
_cell.length_a   1.000
_cell.length_b   1.000
_cell.length_c   1.000
_cell.angle_alpha   90.00
_cell.angle_beta   90.00
_cell.angle_gamma   90.00
#
_symmetry.space_group_name_H-M   'P 1'
#
loop_
_entity.id
_entity.type
_entity.pdbx_description
1 polymer ?
#
loop_
_entity_poly.entity_id
_entity_poly.type
_entity_poly.pdbx_seq_one_letter_code
_entity_poly.pdbx_strand_id
1 'polypeptide(L)' 'MSGRISSVQHFLLDLQHRLCAVLESEETSQKKFQEDNWTYDKISGGRTCVLQGDIFEQAGVNFSHVI' A
#
# COMPACT_ATOMS: atom_id res chain seq x y z
N MET A 1 23.80 3.78 8.61
CA MET A 1 22.44 3.66 9.17
C MET A 1 21.37 4.00 8.12
N SER A 2 21.46 5.12 7.40
CA SER A 2 20.47 5.55 6.38
C SER A 2 20.21 4.53 5.24
N GLY A 3 21.23 3.89 4.66
CA GLY A 3 21.04 2.99 3.51
C GLY A 3 20.18 1.75 3.77
N ARG A 4 20.21 1.19 4.99
CA ARG A 4 19.39 0.00 5.34
C ARG A 4 17.91 0.36 5.47
N ILE A 5 17.61 1.53 6.05
CA ILE A 5 16.24 2.04 6.18
C ILE A 5 15.64 2.27 4.79
N SER A 6 16.40 2.89 3.89
CA SER A 6 15.95 3.06 2.50
C SER A 6 15.68 1.72 1.80
N SER A 7 16.53 0.69 1.97
CA SER A 7 16.28 -0.63 1.38
C SER A 7 15.01 -1.28 1.93
N VAL A 8 14.76 -1.19 3.24
CA VAL A 8 13.54 -1.70 3.88
C VAL A 8 12.31 -0.94 3.38
N GLN A 9 12.38 0.38 3.28
CA GLN A 9 11.29 1.19 2.73
C GLN A 9 10.93 0.78 1.30
N HIS A 10 11.92 0.61 0.41
CA HIS A 10 11.66 0.13 -0.95
C HIS A 10 11.04 -1.26 -0.97
N PHE A 11 11.55 -2.18 -0.14
CA PHE A 11 11.00 -3.51 -0.02
C PHE A 11 9.54 -3.49 0.45
N LEU A 12 9.20 -2.68 1.46
CA LEU A 12 7.83 -2.59 1.99
C LEU A 12 6.86 -1.94 0.98
N LEU A 13 7.31 -0.93 0.23
CA LEU A 13 6.52 -0.33 -0.86
C LEU A 13 6.28 -1.31 -2.02
N ASP A 14 7.28 -2.13 -2.37
CA ASP A 14 7.14 -3.21 -3.34
C ASP A 14 6.20 -4.32 -2.84
N LEU A 15 6.33 -4.70 -1.57
CA LEU A 15 5.45 -5.67 -0.94
C LEU A 15 3.98 -5.21 -0.97
N GLN A 16 3.71 -3.95 -0.63
CA GLN A 16 2.36 -3.37 -0.73
C GLN A 16 1.82 -3.49 -2.17
N HIS A 17 2.63 -3.12 -3.17
CA HIS A 17 2.22 -3.21 -4.57
C HIS A 17 1.89 -4.65 -5.00
N ARG A 18 2.73 -5.63 -4.63
CA ARG A 18 2.49 -7.04 -4.93
C ARG A 18 1.24 -7.58 -4.23
N LEU A 19 1.00 -7.19 -2.98
CA LEU A 19 -0.20 -7.58 -2.26
C LEU A 19 -1.45 -7.00 -2.90
N CYS A 20 -1.45 -5.72 -3.27
CA CYS A 20 -2.56 -5.10 -4.00
C CYS A 20 -2.85 -5.85 -5.30
N ALA A 21 -1.81 -6.14 -6.11
CA ALA A 21 -1.98 -6.83 -7.39
C ALA A 21 -2.58 -8.25 -7.23
N VAL A 22 -2.14 -9.00 -6.22
CA VAL A 22 -2.68 -10.34 -5.94
C VAL A 22 -4.12 -10.26 -5.48
N LEU A 23 -4.44 -9.35 -4.54
CA LEU A 23 -5.81 -9.19 -4.04
C LEU A 23 -6.77 -8.72 -5.13
N GLU A 24 -6.34 -7.84 -6.03
CA GLU A 24 -7.12 -7.47 -7.22
C GLU A 24 -7.35 -8.63 -8.18
N SER A 25 -6.42 -9.58 -8.29
CA SER A 25 -6.58 -10.74 -9.18
C SER A 25 -7.59 -11.76 -8.67
N GLU A 26 -7.91 -11.73 -7.38
CA GLU A 26 -8.95 -12.57 -6.78
C GLU A 26 -10.35 -11.95 -6.96
N GLU A 27 -10.47 -10.66 -7.30
CA GLU A 27 -11.77 -10.02 -7.54
C GLU A 27 -12.42 -10.51 -8.84
N THR A 28 -13.74 -10.69 -8.79
CA THR A 28 -14.51 -11.04 -9.99
C THR A 28 -14.79 -9.84 -10.88
N SER A 29 -14.86 -8.64 -10.30
CA SER A 29 -15.00 -7.39 -11.03
C SER A 29 -13.66 -6.73 -11.30
N GLN A 30 -13.64 -5.72 -12.16
CA GLN A 30 -12.47 -4.88 -12.42
C GLN A 30 -12.23 -3.83 -11.31
N LYS A 31 -12.62 -4.14 -10.07
CA LYS A 31 -12.39 -3.25 -8.93
C LYS A 31 -10.90 -3.28 -8.56
N LYS A 32 -10.37 -2.11 -8.23
CA LYS A 32 -8.96 -1.84 -8.01
C LYS A 32 -8.76 -1.14 -6.69
N PHE A 33 -7.56 -1.26 -6.10
CA PHE A 33 -7.18 -0.45 -4.97
C PHE A 33 -7.18 1.03 -5.37
N GLN A 34 -7.82 1.85 -4.54
CA GLN A 34 -7.70 3.31 -4.57
C GLN A 34 -6.54 3.69 -3.67
N GLU A 35 -5.58 4.43 -4.21
CA GLU A 35 -4.40 4.87 -3.48
C GLU A 35 -4.57 6.30 -2.95
N ASP A 36 -4.21 6.51 -1.69
CA ASP A 36 -4.08 7.81 -1.07
C ASP A 36 -2.67 7.96 -0.49
N ASN A 37 -1.88 8.85 -1.09
CA ASN A 37 -0.54 9.19 -0.63
C ASN A 37 -0.65 10.41 0.29
N TRP A 38 -0.18 10.26 1.51
CA TRP A 38 -0.27 11.31 2.52
C TRP A 38 1.09 11.65 3.11
N THR A 39 1.19 12.88 3.58
CA THR A 39 2.38 13.45 4.21
C THR A 39 1.95 14.11 5.51
N TYR A 40 2.60 13.77 6.62
CA TYR A 40 2.34 14.38 7.93
C TYR A 40 3.36 15.50 8.22
N ASP A 41 4.64 15.27 7.94
CA ASP A 41 5.70 16.26 8.00
C ASP A 41 6.72 16.04 6.86
N LYS A 42 7.89 16.69 6.88
CA LYS A 42 8.89 16.58 5.79
C LYS A 42 9.42 15.15 5.57
N ILE A 43 9.34 14.29 6.56
CA ILE A 43 9.99 12.97 6.58
C ILE A 43 8.97 11.86 6.89
N SER A 44 7.88 12.18 7.58
CA SER A 44 6.78 11.28 7.91
C SER A 44 5.67 11.30 6.86
N GLY A 45 5.26 10.13 6.42
CA GLY A 45 4.19 9.96 5.44
C GLY A 45 3.83 8.50 5.20
N GLY A 46 2.99 8.25 4.20
CA GLY A 46 2.56 6.90 3.88
C GLY A 46 1.73 6.82 2.61
N ARG A 47 1.31 5.59 2.32
CA ARG A 47 0.42 5.26 1.22
C ARG A 47 -0.65 4.30 1.73
N THR A 48 -1.88 4.75 1.70
CA THR A 48 -3.06 3.97 2.05
C THR A 48 -3.65 3.41 0.76
N CYS A 49 -3.90 2.10 0.70
CA CYS A 49 -4.58 1.49 -0.44
C CYS A 49 -5.86 0.83 0.06
N VAL A 50 -7.01 1.18 -0.52
CA VAL A 50 -8.31 0.58 -0.15
C VAL A 50 -9.02 0.03 -1.39
N LEU A 51 -9.47 -1.22 -1.31
CA LEU A 51 -10.32 -1.88 -2.29
C LEU A 51 -11.70 -2.12 -1.69
N GLN A 52 -12.75 -1.90 -2.48
CA GLN A 52 -14.12 -2.31 -2.20
C GLN A 52 -14.62 -3.08 -3.43
N GLY A 53 -14.79 -4.38 -3.28
CA GLY A 53 -15.06 -5.31 -4.37
C GLY A 53 -16.21 -6.27 -4.07
N ASP A 54 -16.30 -7.33 -4.87
CA ASP A 54 -17.35 -8.35 -4.77
C ASP A 54 -16.89 -9.52 -3.89
N ILE A 55 -15.60 -9.87 -3.96
CA ILE A 55 -15.00 -10.91 -3.12
C ILE A 55 -14.58 -10.33 -1.78
N PHE A 56 -13.87 -9.20 -1.80
CA PHE A 56 -13.54 -8.45 -0.60
C PHE A 56 -14.52 -7.28 -0.46
N GLU A 57 -15.46 -7.40 0.48
CA GLU A 57 -16.35 -6.28 0.86
C GLU A 57 -15.52 -5.01 1.13
N GLN A 58 -14.40 -5.18 1.84
CA GLN A 58 -13.36 -4.17 1.98
C GLN A 58 -12.00 -4.82 2.22
N ALA A 59 -10.96 -4.33 1.56
CA ALA A 59 -9.56 -4.69 1.82
C ALA A 59 -8.68 -3.45 1.92
N GLY A 60 -7.70 -3.47 2.83
CA GLY A 60 -6.76 -2.39 3.05
C GLY A 60 -5.32 -2.90 3.10
N VAL A 61 -4.43 -2.27 2.34
CA VAL A 61 -2.98 -2.56 2.38
C VAL A 61 -2.26 -1.22 2.55
N ASN A 62 -1.75 -0.94 3.75
CA ASN A 62 -1.22 0.37 4.10
C ASN A 62 0.28 0.31 4.36
N PHE A 63 0.99 1.33 3.88
CA PHE A 63 2.39 1.60 4.19
C PHE A 63 2.50 2.92 4.95
N SER A 64 3.36 2.96 5.96
CA SER A 64 3.69 4.19 6.69
C SER A 64 5.16 4.19 7.05
N HIS A 65 5.78 5.36 6.92
CA HIS A 65 7.10 5.65 7.43
C HIS A 65 6.95 6.91 8.27
N VAL A 66 7.10 6.76 9.60
CA VAL A 66 6.93 7.84 10.57
C VAL A 66 8.23 7.94 11.35
N ILE A 67 8.80 9.14 11.42
CA ILE A 67 10.08 9.43 12.08
C ILE A 67 9.88 10.52 13.13
#